data_AF-A0A565B3E1-F1
#
_entry.id   AF-A0A565B3E1-F1
#
_cell.length_a   1.000
_cell.length_b   1.000
_cell.length_c   1.000
_cell.angle_alpha   90.00
_cell.angle_beta   90.00
_cell.angle_gamma   90.00
#
_symmetry.space_group_name_H-M   'P 1'
#
loop_
_entity.id
_entity.type
_entity.pdbx_description
1 polymer ?
#
loop_
_entity_poly.entity_id
_entity_poly.type
_entity_poly.pdbx_seq_one_letter_code
_entity_poly.pdbx_strand_id
1 'polypeptide(L)'
;MDDGYCNYDIVEVLDEGLEYKVLALEPVLFSNEDVGKTTFFRAAESRHPDCDDEDRSEVIFSIPKSKMLRFSHQIPASRVTKEIGGDTSELFELDSRELP
;
A
#
# COMPACT_ATOMS: atom_id res chain seq x y z
N MET A 1 24.55 -12.24 -2.43
CA MET A 1 23.46 -11.65 -3.22
C MET A 1 22.50 -11.14 -2.19
N ASP A 2 22.67 -9.87 -1.85
CA ASP A 2 21.84 -9.15 -0.90
C ASP A 2 20.46 -9.01 -1.52
N ASP A 3 19.53 -9.85 -1.06
CA ASP A 3 18.12 -9.79 -1.43
C ASP A 3 17.49 -8.64 -0.63
N GLY A 4 17.83 -7.42 -1.02
CA GLY A 4 17.41 -6.17 -0.39
C GLY A 4 15.98 -5.76 -0.75
N TYR A 5 15.03 -6.69 -0.81
CA TYR A 5 13.62 -6.35 -0.89
C TYR A 5 13.07 -6.28 0.53
N CYS A 6 13.05 -5.08 1.10
CA CYS A 6 12.30 -4.83 2.32
C CYS A 6 10.84 -5.26 2.10
N ASN A 7 10.45 -6.36 2.76
CA ASN A 7 9.13 -6.99 2.72
C ASN A 7 8.12 -6.13 3.51
N TYR A 8 7.77 -4.96 2.99
CA TYR A 8 6.74 -4.10 3.57
C TYR A 8 5.49 -4.10 2.71
N ASP A 9 4.34 -4.22 3.36
CA ASP A 9 3.04 -3.90 2.78
C ASP A 9 2.73 -2.43 3.05
N ILE A 10 2.24 -1.73 2.03
CA ILE A 10 1.71 -0.38 2.20
C ILE A 10 0.21 -0.49 2.39
N VAL A 11 -0.30 0.20 3.42
CA VAL A 11 -1.73 0.24 3.70
C VAL A 11 -2.20 1.68 3.92
N GLU A 12 -3.42 1.96 3.48
CA GLU A 12 -4.14 3.18 3.83
C GLU A 12 -4.93 2.95 5.12
N VAL A 13 -4.83 3.87 6.08
CA VAL A 13 -5.64 3.82 7.31
C VAL A 13 -6.99 4.50 7.06
N LEU A 14 -8.07 3.72 7.11
CA LEU A 14 -9.44 4.17 6.88
C LEU A 14 -10.15 4.61 8.17
N ASP A 15 -9.86 3.93 9.29
CA ASP A 15 -10.40 4.26 10.62
C ASP A 15 -9.37 3.92 11.70
N GLU A 16 -9.31 4.74 12.74
CA GLU A 16 -8.36 4.59 13.85
C GLU A 16 -9.05 4.39 15.22
N GLY A 17 -10.31 3.95 15.26
CA GLY A 17 -11.10 3.82 16.48
C GLY A 17 -10.56 2.79 17.48
N LEU A 18 -11.28 1.68 17.67
CA LEU A 18 -10.86 0.61 18.59
C LEU A 18 -9.77 -0.27 17.98
N GLU A 19 -9.83 -0.45 16.66
CA GLU A 19 -8.86 -1.17 15.85
C GLU A 19 -8.55 -0.30 14.63
N TYR A 20 -7.39 -0.49 14.01
CA TYR A 20 -7.08 0.21 12.77
C TYR A 20 -7.74 -0.51 11.62
N LYS A 21 -8.76 0.09 11.02
CA LYS A 21 -9.28 -0.39 9.74
C LYS A 21 -8.35 0.12 8.65
N VAL A 22 -7.73 -0.80 7.92
CA VAL A 22 -6.76 -0.47 6.87
C VAL A 22 -7.13 -1.14 5.55
N LEU A 23 -6.74 -0.51 4.44
CA LEU A 23 -6.86 -1.03 3.09
C LEU A 23 -5.47 -1.34 2.56
N ALA A 24 -5.24 -2.57 2.09
CA ALA A 24 -4.00 -2.95 1.43
C ALA A 24 -3.86 -2.21 0.09
N LEU A 25 -2.66 -1.69 -0.18
CA LEU A 25 -2.32 -1.04 -1.44
C LEU A 25 -1.28 -1.87 -2.19
N GLU A 26 -1.44 -1.97 -3.50
CA GLU A 26 -0.47 -2.63 -4.39
C GLU A 26 0.26 -1.59 -5.27
N PRO A 27 1.55 -1.79 -5.57
CA PRO A 27 2.29 -0.89 -6.43
C PRO A 27 1.80 -1.01 -7.89
N VAL A 28 1.62 0.13 -8.54
CA VAL A 28 1.26 0.23 -9.95
C VAL A 28 2.52 0.51 -10.75
N LEU A 29 2.93 -0.46 -11.55
CA LEU A 29 4.06 -0.31 -12.47
C LEU A 29 3.59 0.34 -13.76
N PHE A 30 3.94 1.61 -13.94
CA PHE A 30 3.83 2.26 -15.24
C PHE A 30 5.06 1.91 -16.08
N SER A 31 4.83 1.49 -17.32
CA SER A 31 5.89 1.28 -18.32
C SER A 31 6.51 2.59 -18.83
N ASN A 32 6.22 3.73 -18.20
CA ASN A 32 6.73 5.02 -18.63
C ASN A 32 8.07 5.32 -17.95
N GLU A 33 9.01 5.82 -18.74
CA GLU A 33 10.43 5.99 -18.46
C GLU A 33 10.77 7.07 -17.40
N ASP A 34 9.85 7.43 -16.51
CA ASP A 34 10.14 8.29 -15.34
C ASP A 34 10.71 7.42 -14.21
N VAL A 35 11.87 6.88 -14.50
CA VAL A 35 12.62 5.95 -13.66
C VAL A 35 13.19 6.72 -12.47
N GLY A 36 12.51 6.65 -11.32
CA GLY A 36 13.24 6.54 -10.05
C GLY A 36 12.93 7.53 -8.93
N LYS A 37 11.81 8.26 -8.94
CA LYS A 37 11.48 9.20 -7.83
C LYS A 37 10.16 8.92 -7.14
N THR A 38 9.18 8.41 -7.88
CA THR A 38 7.81 8.39 -7.40
C THR A 38 7.18 7.05 -7.73
N THR A 39 6.64 6.39 -6.70
CA THR A 39 5.95 5.11 -6.82
C THR A 39 4.47 5.36 -6.65
N PHE A 40 3.68 4.76 -7.52
CA PHE A 40 2.23 4.85 -7.45
C PHE A 40 1.67 3.58 -6.84
N PHE A 41 0.65 3.73 -6.02
CA PHE A 41 -0.06 2.64 -5.39
C PHE A 41 -1.56 2.75 -5.69
N ARG A 42 -2.27 1.64 -5.70
CA ARG A 42 -3.74 1.61 -5.80
C ARG A 42 -4.30 0.65 -4.77
N ALA A 43 -5.61 0.71 -4.54
CA ALA A 43 -6.30 -0.31 -3.76
C ALA A 43 -5.97 -1.70 -4.33
N ALA A 44 -5.45 -2.59 -3.47
CA ALA A 44 -5.12 -3.94 -3.90
C ALA A 44 -6.38 -4.67 -4.37
N GLU A 45 -6.24 -5.51 -5.40
CA GLU A 45 -7.34 -6.39 -5.84
C GLU A 45 -7.41 -7.68 -5.01
N SER A 46 -6.29 -8.07 -4.38
CA SER A 46 -6.21 -9.22 -3.49
C SER A 46 -5.07 -9.05 -2.48
N ARG A 47 -5.17 -9.72 -1.32
CA ARG A 47 -4.06 -9.71 -0.34
C ARG A 47 -2.96 -10.70 -0.71
N HIS A 48 -1.75 -10.38 -0.26
CA HIS A 48 -0.62 -11.30 -0.32
C HIS A 48 -0.92 -12.58 0.49
N PRO A 49 -0.67 -13.79 -0.06
CA PRO A 49 -1.03 -15.06 0.58
C PRO A 49 -0.28 -15.34 1.90
N ASP A 50 0.81 -14.62 2.16
CA ASP A 50 1.64 -14.71 3.37
C ASP A 50 1.09 -13.94 4.58
N CYS A 51 -0.02 -13.22 4.43
CA CYS A 51 -0.70 -12.62 5.59
C CYS A 51 -1.47 -13.71 6.37
N ASP A 52 -0.95 -14.07 7.55
CA ASP A 52 -1.46 -15.08 8.51
C ASP A 52 -2.73 -14.61 9.27
N ASP A 53 -3.67 -13.99 8.55
CA ASP A 53 -4.98 -13.60 9.07
C ASP A 53 -6.02 -14.56 8.45
N GLU A 54 -6.86 -15.18 9.28
CA GLU A 54 -7.89 -16.16 8.85
C GLU A 54 -8.87 -15.57 7.81
N ASP A 55 -8.95 -14.24 7.71
CA ASP A 55 -9.71 -13.52 6.70
C ASP A 55 -8.84 -13.21 5.46
N ARG A 56 -8.53 -14.28 4.72
CA ARG A 56 -7.47 -14.31 3.70
C ARG A 56 -7.85 -13.63 2.36
N SER A 57 -9.04 -13.03 2.25
CA SER A 57 -9.57 -12.52 0.98
C SER A 57 -9.97 -11.05 0.97
N GLU A 58 -10.28 -10.43 2.11
CA GLU A 58 -10.69 -9.03 2.09
C GLU A 58 -9.47 -8.12 1.91
N VAL A 59 -9.53 -7.12 1.05
CA VAL A 59 -8.42 -6.13 0.89
C VAL A 59 -8.42 -5.11 2.02
N ILE A 60 -9.52 -5.04 2.79
CA ILE A 60 -9.70 -4.23 3.99
C ILE A 60 -9.65 -5.14 5.23
N PHE A 61 -8.91 -4.76 6.27
CA PHE A 61 -8.81 -5.50 7.54
C PHE A 61 -8.72 -4.58 8.73
N SER A 62 -9.00 -5.15 9.90
CA SER A 62 -8.68 -4.58 11.20
C SER A 62 -7.31 -5.05 11.69
N ILE A 63 -6.45 -4.10 12.08
CA ILE A 63 -5.24 -4.37 12.86
C ILE A 63 -5.54 -3.95 14.31
N PRO A 64 -5.51 -4.88 15.27
CA PRO A 64 -5.74 -4.53 16.67
C PRO A 64 -4.65 -3.58 17.17
N LYS A 65 -5.00 -2.63 18.05
CA LYS A 65 -4.06 -1.62 18.58
C LYS A 65 -2.81 -2.25 19.22
N SER A 66 -2.93 -3.43 19.81
CA SER A 66 -1.80 -4.19 20.36
C SER A 66 -0.75 -4.58 19.31
N LYS A 67 -1.12 -4.61 18.01
CA LYS A 67 -0.23 -4.89 16.88
C LYS A 67 0.21 -3.61 16.14
N MET A 68 0.05 -2.42 16.75
CA MET A 68 0.53 -1.15 16.18
C MET A 68 2.01 -1.13 15.85
N LEU A 69 2.82 -1.90 16.57
CA LEU A 69 4.26 -2.02 16.31
C LEU A 69 4.58 -2.60 14.92
N ARG A 70 3.58 -3.13 14.19
CA ARG A 70 3.71 -3.54 12.79
C ARG A 70 3.78 -2.34 11.81
N PHE A 71 3.28 -1.16 12.21
CA PHE A 71 3.44 0.05 11.41
C PHE A 71 4.84 0.62 11.62
N SER A 72 5.65 0.61 10.57
CA SER A 72 7.03 1.11 10.65
C SER A 72 7.12 2.61 10.39
N HIS A 73 6.44 3.11 9.36
CA HIS A 73 6.54 4.49 8.90
C HIS A 73 5.17 5.00 8.44
N GLN A 74 4.88 6.25 8.74
CA GLN A 74 3.80 6.98 8.09
C GLN A 74 4.40 7.74 6.91
N ILE A 75 4.01 7.36 5.70
CA ILE A 75 4.58 7.89 4.47
C ILE A 75 3.64 9.00 3.95
N PRO A 76 4.17 10.18 3.56
CA PRO A 76 3.35 11.19 2.92
C PRO A 76 2.85 10.69 1.56
N ALA A 77 1.54 10.79 1.35
CA ALA A 77 0.88 10.33 0.14
C ALA A 77 0.05 11.44 -0.48
N SER A 78 0.08 11.56 -1.80
CA SER A 78 -0.83 12.43 -2.54
C SER A 78 -1.81 11.59 -3.36
N ARG A 79 -3.10 11.85 -3.20
CA ARG A 79 -4.13 11.15 -3.96
C ARG A 79 -4.27 11.79 -5.33
N VAL A 80 -4.03 10.99 -6.37
CA VAL A 80 -4.06 11.44 -7.76
C VAL A 80 -5.01 10.57 -8.56
N THR A 81 -5.61 11.16 -9.57
CA THR A 81 -6.49 10.43 -10.49
C THR A 81 -5.81 10.42 -11.86
N LYS A 82 -5.53 9.23 -12.40
CA LYS A 82 -4.86 9.07 -13.70
C LYS A 82 -5.67 8.18 -14.62
N GLU A 83 -5.65 8.52 -15.90
CA GLU A 83 -6.19 7.65 -16.94
C GLU A 83 -5.17 6.56 -17.28
N ILE A 84 -5.57 5.29 -17.11
CA ILE A 84 -4.76 4.11 -17.40
C ILE A 84 -5.58 3.24 -18.35
N GLY A 85 -5.10 3.06 -19.59
CA GLY A 85 -5.81 2.22 -20.56
C GLY A 85 -7.21 2.72 -20.96
N GLY A 86 -7.47 4.03 -20.82
CA GLY A 86 -8.78 4.64 -21.09
C GLY A 86 -9.77 4.61 -19.92
N ASP A 87 -9.38 4.06 -18.77
CA ASP A 87 -10.16 4.10 -17.53
C ASP A 87 -9.50 5.02 -16.49
N THR A 88 -10.31 5.70 -15.69
CA THR A 88 -9.83 6.67 -14.70
C THR A 88 -9.65 5.98 -13.36
N SER A 89 -8.41 5.72 -12.96
CA SER A 89 -8.07 5.07 -11.70
C SER A 89 -7.59 6.07 -10.65
N GLU A 90 -8.05 5.89 -9.42
CA GLU A 90 -7.51 6.58 -8.25
C GLU A 90 -6.22 5.89 -7.80
N LEU A 91 -5.17 6.68 -7.60
CA LEU A 91 -3.84 6.23 -7.21
C LEU A 91 -3.31 7.09 -6.08
N PHE A 92 -2.36 6.52 -5.34
CA PHE A 92 -1.59 7.18 -4.31
C PHE A 92 -0.16 7.36 -4.82
N GLU A 93 0.25 8.61 -4.95
CA GLU A 93 1.61 9.00 -5.29
C GLU A 93 2.45 9.09 -4.02
N LEU A 94 3.51 8.27 -3.93
CA LEU A 94 4.48 8.24 -2.83
C LEU A 94 5.88 8.54 -3.39
N ASP A 95 6.67 9.34 -2.68
CA ASP A 95 8.10 9.48 -3.00
C ASP A 95 8.84 8.21 -2.58
N SER A 96 9.60 7.59 -3.49
CA SER A 96 10.27 6.33 -3.21
C SER A 96 11.34 6.44 -2.12
N ARG A 97 11.82 7.65 -1.82
CA ARG A 97 12.82 7.90 -0.77
C ARG A 97 12.22 7.90 0.62
N GLU A 98 10.89 8.02 0.72
CA GLU A 98 10.15 7.97 1.98
C GLU A 98 9.74 6.52 2.32
N LEU A 99 9.96 5.57 1.41
CA LEU A 99 9.76 4.15 1.65
C LEU A 99 10.91 3.57 2.50
N PRO A 100 10.62 2.63 3.41
CA PRO A 100 11.60 2.05 4.33
C PRO A 100 12.61 1.08 3.71
#